data_AF-A2SIN1-F1
#
_entry.id   AF-A2SIN1-F1
#
_cell.length_a   1.000
_cell.length_b   1.000
_cell.length_c   1.000
_cell.angle_alpha   90.00
_cell.angle_beta   90.00
_cell.angle_gamma   90.00
#
_symmetry.space_group_name_H-M   'P 1'
#
loop_
_entity.id
_entity.type
_entity.pdbx_description
1 polymer ?
#
loop_
_entity_poly.entity_id
_entity_poly.type
_entity_poly.pdbx_seq_one_letter_code
_entity_poly.pdbx_strand_id
1 'polypeptide(L)'
;MDAGYQSFNNRDELTRARVAGCFSCLGIFRPADIVFWLHEDSTAACPICGADTVLPHVDSLAALRAIHAGLVSTEETIPAVLDMTPPAGRGPGGT
;
A
#
# COMPACT_ATOMS: atom_id res chain seq x y z
N MET A 1 -14.99 3.04 -9.58
CA MET A 1 -14.08 4.19 -9.51
C MET A 1 -12.84 3.71 -8.79
N ASP A 2 -11.75 3.54 -9.53
CA ASP A 2 -10.51 2.94 -9.06
C ASP A 2 -9.82 3.86 -8.04
N ALA A 3 -9.61 3.38 -6.82
CA ALA A 3 -9.04 4.18 -5.74
C ALA A 3 -7.64 4.71 -6.09
N GLY A 4 -6.85 3.97 -6.88
CA GLY A 4 -5.55 4.44 -7.39
C GLY A 4 -5.65 5.71 -8.24
N TYR A 5 -6.80 5.96 -8.90
CA TYR A 5 -7.02 7.19 -9.65
C TYR A 5 -7.25 8.40 -8.73
N GLN A 6 -7.77 8.19 -7.52
CA GLN A 6 -8.07 9.25 -6.56
C GLN A 6 -6.87 9.63 -5.68
N SER A 7 -5.81 8.81 -5.67
CA SER A 7 -4.58 9.12 -4.93
C SER A 7 -3.56 9.93 -5.72
N PHE A 8 -3.71 10.05 -7.04
CA PHE A 8 -2.78 10.77 -7.92
C PHE A 8 -3.34 12.13 -8.35
N ASN A 9 -2.48 13.15 -8.41
CA ASN A 9 -2.85 14.53 -8.80
C ASN A 9 -4.10 15.03 -8.07
N ASN A 10 -4.12 14.84 -6.75
CA ASN A 10 -5.30 14.98 -5.91
C ASN A 10 -5.22 16.14 -4.91
N ARG A 11 -4.25 17.05 -5.06
CA ARG A 11 -4.08 18.20 -4.16
C ARG A 11 -5.35 19.03 -4.01
N ASP A 12 -6.03 19.33 -5.11
CA ASP A 12 -7.23 20.17 -5.10
C ASP A 12 -8.38 19.53 -4.29
N GLU A 13 -8.57 18.22 -4.45
CA GLU A 13 -9.58 17.47 -3.69
C GLU A 13 -9.19 17.33 -2.22
N LEU A 14 -7.92 17.06 -1.91
CA LEU A 14 -7.43 17.01 -0.54
C LEU A 14 -7.57 18.35 0.19
N THR A 15 -7.42 19.46 -0.53
CA THR A 15 -7.62 20.81 0.04
C THR A 15 -9.08 21.06 0.42
N ARG A 16 -10.03 20.42 -0.26
CA ARG A 16 -11.47 20.52 0.04
C ARG A 16 -11.93 19.50 1.08
N ALA A 17 -11.18 18.43 1.25
CA ALA A 17 -11.48 17.38 2.21
C ALA A 17 -11.24 17.84 3.66
N ARG A 18 -12.04 17.28 4.58
CA ARG A 18 -11.84 17.45 6.04
C ARG A 18 -11.07 16.30 6.67
N VAL A 19 -10.98 15.19 5.96
CA VAL A 19 -10.39 13.93 6.39
C VAL A 19 -9.78 13.25 5.18
N ALA A 20 -8.68 12.55 5.39
CA ALA A 20 -8.02 11.73 4.39
C ALA A 20 -7.57 10.41 5.02
N GLY A 21 -7.40 9.39 4.19
CA GLY A 21 -6.90 8.09 4.61
C GLY A 21 -5.87 7.53 3.63
N CYS A 22 -4.89 6.79 4.15
CA CYS A 22 -3.89 6.09 3.35
C CYS A 22 -4.22 4.61 3.28
N PHE A 23 -4.44 4.06 2.08
CA PHE A 23 -4.77 2.63 1.94
C PHE A 23 -3.55 1.71 2.03
N SER A 24 -2.32 2.22 2.09
CA SER A 24 -1.13 1.40 2.35
C SER A 24 -0.94 1.11 3.85
N CYS A 25 -1.02 2.13 4.71
CA CYS A 25 -0.84 1.96 6.17
C CYS A 25 -2.15 1.91 6.96
N LEU A 26 -3.30 2.10 6.28
CA LEU A 26 -4.64 2.18 6.87
C LEU A 26 -4.84 3.34 7.87
N GLY A 27 -3.96 4.33 7.85
CA GLY A 27 -4.04 5.51 8.71
C GLY A 27 -5.08 6.52 8.21
N ILE A 28 -5.76 7.16 9.16
CA ILE A 28 -6.72 8.26 8.91
C ILE A 28 -6.17 9.52 9.61
N PHE A 29 -6.14 10.64 8.90
CA PHE A 29 -5.52 11.89 9.35
C PHE A 29 -6.20 13.11 8.70
N ARG A 30 -5.81 14.32 9.10
CA ARG A 30 -6.31 15.54 8.47
C ARG A 30 -5.48 15.84 7.23
N PRO A 31 -6.09 16.29 6.11
CA PRO A 31 -5.32 16.69 4.94
C PRO A 31 -4.27 17.79 5.24
N ALA A 32 -4.53 18.64 6.24
CA ALA A 32 -3.58 19.66 6.69
C ALA A 32 -2.28 19.11 7.30
N ASP A 33 -2.26 17.82 7.68
CA ASP A 33 -1.06 17.16 8.21
C ASP A 33 -0.10 16.73 7.07
N ILE A 34 -0.52 16.84 5.80
CA ILE A 34 0.29 16.50 4.62
C ILE A 34 1.31 17.61 4.35
N VAL A 35 2.55 17.33 4.70
CA VAL A 35 3.68 18.28 4.54
C VAL A 35 4.51 18.02 3.29
N PHE A 36 4.37 16.86 2.64
CA PHE A 36 5.19 16.46 1.51
C PHE A 36 4.34 16.02 0.32
N TRP A 37 4.77 16.44 -0.86
CA TRP A 37 4.04 16.26 -2.11
C TRP A 37 4.99 15.82 -3.22
N LEU A 38 4.51 14.92 -4.05
CA LEU A 38 5.21 14.30 -5.17
C LEU A 38 4.64 14.80 -6.49
N HIS A 39 5.29 14.45 -7.59
CA HIS A 39 4.83 14.72 -8.96
C HIS A 39 4.52 16.21 -9.20
N GLU A 40 5.54 17.06 -9.05
CA GLU A 40 5.39 18.52 -9.22
C GLU A 40 4.32 19.10 -8.29
N ASP A 41 4.42 18.74 -7.01
CA ASP A 41 3.50 19.24 -6.00
C ASP A 41 2.02 18.88 -6.29
N SER A 42 1.69 17.72 -6.86
CA SER A 42 0.31 17.36 -7.20
C SER A 42 -0.27 16.18 -6.42
N THR A 43 0.59 15.27 -5.97
CA THR A 43 0.20 14.01 -5.30
C THR A 43 0.69 14.02 -3.86
N ALA A 44 -0.20 13.78 -2.91
CA ALA A 44 0.17 13.77 -1.49
C ALA A 44 0.99 12.54 -1.09
N ALA A 45 2.04 12.75 -0.29
CA ALA A 45 2.69 11.69 0.46
C ALA A 45 2.06 11.56 1.85
N CYS A 46 1.75 10.32 2.26
CA CYS A 46 1.14 10.02 3.54
C CYS A 46 2.06 10.52 4.69
N PRO A 47 1.55 11.32 5.65
CA PRO A 47 2.36 11.82 6.76
C PRO A 47 2.76 10.73 7.77
N ILE A 48 2.17 9.54 7.68
CA ILE A 48 2.43 8.41 8.59
C ILE A 48 3.50 7.48 8.01
N CYS A 49 3.41 7.13 6.72
CA CYS A 49 4.28 6.12 6.11
C CYS A 49 5.04 6.60 4.86
N GLY A 50 4.77 7.80 4.35
CA GLY A 50 5.43 8.38 3.17
C GLY A 50 4.91 7.89 1.81
N ALA A 51 4.01 6.90 1.76
CA ALA A 51 3.45 6.40 0.51
C ALA A 51 2.52 7.42 -0.19
N ASP A 52 2.43 7.37 -1.51
CA ASP A 52 1.61 8.22 -2.38
C ASP A 52 0.16 7.75 -2.54
N THR A 53 -0.35 7.02 -1.54
CA THR A 53 -1.62 6.29 -1.57
C THR A 53 -2.70 6.96 -0.70
N VAL A 54 -2.68 8.29 -0.67
CA VAL A 54 -3.58 9.12 0.14
C VAL A 54 -4.88 9.37 -0.62
N LEU A 55 -6.02 9.11 0.01
CA LEU A 55 -7.36 9.35 -0.54
C LEU A 55 -8.08 10.47 0.20
N PRO A 56 -8.68 11.43 -0.51
CA PRO A 56 -9.53 12.45 0.10
C PRO A 56 -10.85 11.84 0.58
N HIS A 57 -11.47 12.42 1.62
CA HIS A 57 -12.79 12.08 2.14
C HIS A 57 -12.96 10.66 2.72
N VAL A 58 -11.86 9.97 3.03
CA VAL A 58 -11.92 8.63 3.65
C VAL A 58 -11.67 8.71 5.15
N ASP A 59 -12.68 8.38 5.94
CA ASP A 59 -12.67 8.35 7.41
C ASP A 59 -12.96 6.96 8.01
N SER A 60 -13.10 5.94 7.16
CA SER A 60 -13.47 4.59 7.57
C SER A 60 -12.35 3.59 7.32
N LEU A 61 -11.92 2.92 8.39
CA LEU A 61 -10.97 1.82 8.31
C LEU A 61 -11.49 0.68 7.40
N ALA A 62 -12.81 0.46 7.36
CA ALA A 62 -13.41 -0.54 6.49
C ALA A 62 -13.23 -0.19 5.01
N ALA A 63 -13.38 1.08 4.64
CA ALA A 63 -13.16 1.55 3.26
C ALA A 63 -11.69 1.38 2.85
N LEU A 64 -10.75 1.79 3.71
CA LEU A 64 -9.31 1.62 3.46
C LEU A 64 -8.93 0.15 3.32
N ARG A 65 -9.47 -0.74 4.17
CA ARG A 65 -9.23 -2.19 4.10
C ARG A 65 -9.77 -2.79 2.81
N ALA A 66 -10.94 -2.37 2.34
CA ALA A 66 -11.51 -2.87 1.10
C ALA A 66 -10.61 -2.52 -0.10
N ILE A 67 -10.08 -1.30 -0.13
CA ILE A 67 -9.15 -0.85 -1.18
C ILE A 67 -7.81 -1.59 -1.07
N HIS A 68 -7.26 -1.70 0.15
CA HIS A 68 -6.03 -2.42 0.40
C HIS A 68 -6.12 -3.89 -0.05
N ALA A 69 -7.18 -4.59 0.34
CA ALA A 69 -7.41 -5.98 -0.04
C ALA A 69 -7.62 -6.15 -1.55
N GLY A 70 -8.13 -5.14 -2.24
CA GLY A 70 -8.24 -5.16 -3.71
C GLY A 70 -6.91 -4.99 -4.45
N LEU A 71 -5.88 -4.43 -3.80
CA LEU A 71 -4.53 -4.28 -4.34
C LEU A 71 -3.62 -5.48 -4.00
N VAL A 72 -3.88 -6.11 -2.86
CA VAL A 72 -3.22 -7.37 -2.49
C VAL A 72 -3.90 -8.50 -3.26
N SER A 73 -3.33 -8.90 -4.40
CA SER A 73 -3.71 -10.15 -5.05
C SER A 73 -3.64 -11.27 -3.99
N THR A 74 -4.73 -11.99 -3.78
CA THR A 74 -4.93 -12.92 -2.65
C THR A 74 -4.04 -14.18 -2.70
N GLU A 75 -2.88 -14.12 -3.34
CA GLU A 75 -1.91 -15.23 -3.47
C GLU A 75 -0.55 -14.96 -2.81
N GLU A 76 -0.40 -13.92 -1.97
CA GLU A 76 0.76 -13.87 -1.07
C GLU A 76 0.53 -14.74 0.18
N THR A 77 0.26 -16.03 -0.06
CA THR A 77 0.88 -17.03 0.81
C THR A 77 2.31 -17.13 0.30
N ILE A 78 3.25 -16.42 0.91
CA ILE A 78 4.66 -16.84 0.80
C ILE A 78 4.68 -18.23 1.43
N PRO A 79 4.87 -19.34 0.69
CA PRO A 79 5.10 -20.60 1.37
C PRO A 79 6.41 -20.40 2.13
N ALA A 80 6.36 -20.56 3.44
CA ALA A 80 7.55 -20.63 4.28
C ALA A 80 8.30 -21.93 3.94
N VAL A 81 8.86 -22.03 2.74
CA VAL A 81 9.72 -23.14 2.30
C VAL A 81 10.45 -22.74 1.01
N LEU A 82 11.46 -21.88 1.12
CA LEU A 82 12.64 -22.10 0.29
C LEU A 82 13.55 -23.01 1.11
N ASP A 83 13.24 -24.30 1.06
CA ASP A 83 14.08 -25.36 1.63
C ASP A 83 15.42 -25.38 0.90
N MET A 84 16.40 -24.70 1.48
CA MET A 84 17.80 -24.81 1.08
C MET A 84 18.40 -26.11 1.64
N THR A 85 17.78 -27.26 1.34
CA THR A 85 18.42 -28.55 1.56
C THR A 85 19.41 -28.78 0.41
N PRO A 86 20.73 -28.87 0.68
CA PRO A 86 21.69 -29.20 -0.37
C PRO A 86 21.39 -30.61 -0.89
N PRO A 87 21.59 -30.89 -2.20
CA PRO A 87 21.30 -32.20 -2.75
C PRO A 87 22.12 -33.25 -2.02
N ALA A 88 21.43 -34.24 -1.44
CA ALA A 88 22.05 -35.42 -0.86
C ALA A 88 22.91 -36.10 -1.94
N GLY A 89 24.23 -36.13 -1.70
CA GLY A 89 25.17 -36.83 -2.55
C GLY A 89 24.78 -38.30 -2.66
N ARG A 90 24.38 -38.71 -3.86
CA ARG A 90 24.09 -40.10 -4.20
C ARG A 90 25.40 -40.90 -4.23
N GLY A 91 25.72 -41.60 -3.14
CA GLY A 91 26.27 -42.94 -3.28
C GLY A 91 25.11 -43.94 -3.48
N PRO A 92 25.33 -45.23 -3.79
CA PRO A 92 26.57 -45.95 -4.12
C PRO A 92 26.42 -46.86 -5.37
N GLY A 93 27.54 -47.43 -5.83
CA GLY A 93 27.59 -48.58 -6.75
C GLY A 93 29.05 -48.84 -7.11
N GLY A 94 29.64 -50.01 -6.94
CA GLY A 94 29.13 -51.35 -6.70
C GLY A 94 30.03 -52.29 -7.52
N THR A 95 30.72 -53.19 -6.81
CA THR A 95 31.68 -54.25 -7.25
C THR A 95 32.97 -53.81 -7.92
#